data_AF-A0A7X7K2S8-F1
#
_entry.id   AF-A0A7X7K2S8-F1
#
_cell.length_a   1.000
_cell.length_b   1.000
_cell.length_c   1.000
_cell.angle_alpha   90.00
_cell.angle_beta   90.00
_cell.angle_gamma   90.00
#
_symmetry.space_group_name_H-M   'P 1'
#
loop_
_entity.id
_entity.type
_entity.pdbx_description
1 polymer ?
#
loop_
_entity_poly.entity_id
_entity_poly.type
_entity_poly.pdbx_seq_one_letter_code
_entity_poly.pdbx_strand_id
1 'polypeptide(L)'
;MGAVQAYDLILEKNPDNIGALSGLAVALLLMQEYDRALPVQERLVALDQEDVQMRVELGFNYLNHQKRAEDAVRVLGEATTLDPTAQHMTFLAQAQVASGDTRSAEATLRHAVDVDPGYGRSYSMLSGLLVDAGRVQDASAVLLLAEARGLQIEGAR
;
A
#
# COMPACT_ATOMS: atom_id res chain seq x y z
N MET A 1 2.30 31.22 12.73
CA MET A 1 3.07 30.54 11.66
C MET A 1 2.59 29.10 11.65
N GLY A 2 2.03 28.63 10.53
CA GLY A 2 1.54 27.24 10.44
C GLY A 2 2.70 26.24 10.39
N ALA A 3 2.46 24.97 10.74
CA ALA A 3 3.49 23.93 10.69
C ALA A 3 4.16 23.83 9.30
N VAL A 4 3.34 23.87 8.24
CA VAL A 4 3.81 23.91 6.84
C VAL A 4 4.80 25.05 6.59
N GLN A 5 4.45 26.28 6.98
CA GLN A 5 5.33 27.45 6.82
C GLN A 5 6.65 27.31 7.60
N ALA A 6 6.61 26.69 8.77
CA ALA A 6 7.82 26.46 9.56
C ALA A 6 8.75 25.45 8.88
N TYR A 7 8.20 24.39 8.27
CA TYR A 7 8.99 23.44 7.49
C TYR A 7 9.52 24.05 6.20
N ASP A 8 8.72 24.84 5.48
CA ASP A 8 9.16 25.53 4.26
C ASP A 8 10.39 26.41 4.52
N LEU A 9 10.40 27.18 5.62
CA LEU A 9 11.56 28.01 6.01
C LEU A 9 12.83 27.19 6.33
N ILE A 10 12.67 25.96 6.83
CA ILE A 10 13.81 25.05 7.05
C ILE A 10 14.32 24.54 5.69
N LEU A 11 13.40 24.15 4.81
CA LEU A 11 13.71 23.61 3.49
C LEU A 11 14.30 24.66 2.53
N GLU A 12 13.97 25.94 2.70
CA GLU A 12 14.65 27.03 1.99
C GLU A 12 16.17 27.07 2.29
N LYS A 13 16.56 26.73 3.52
CA LYS A 13 17.96 26.75 3.96
C LYS A 13 18.66 25.42 3.76
N ASN A 14 17.93 24.32 3.95
CA ASN A 14 18.41 22.96 3.74
C ASN A 14 17.32 22.13 3.06
N PRO A 15 17.31 22.09 1.72
CA PRO A 15 16.27 21.44 0.94
C PRO A 15 16.13 19.92 1.18
N ASP A 16 17.19 19.26 1.65
CA ASP A 16 17.21 17.81 1.91
C ASP A 16 17.15 17.48 3.42
N ASN A 17 16.67 18.43 4.24
CA ASN A 17 16.44 18.16 5.65
C ASN A 17 15.30 17.13 5.80
N ILE A 18 15.66 15.86 6.02
CA ILE A 18 14.72 14.73 6.13
C ILE A 18 13.64 15.00 7.18
N GLY A 19 14.02 15.48 8.38
CA GLY A 19 13.04 15.77 9.43
C GLY A 19 12.01 16.82 9.05
N ALA A 20 12.42 17.87 8.33
CA ALA A 20 11.50 18.90 7.83
C ALA A 20 10.64 18.39 6.66
N LEU A 21 11.22 17.60 5.75
CA LEU A 21 10.46 16.95 4.68
C LEU A 21 9.40 15.99 5.26
N SER A 22 9.76 15.15 6.22
CA SER A 22 8.82 14.23 6.88
C SER A 22 7.72 14.99 7.61
N GLY A 23 8.06 16.03 8.36
CA GLY A 23 7.09 16.88 9.04
C GLY A 23 6.13 17.57 8.06
N LEU A 24 6.65 18.06 6.93
CA LEU A 24 5.86 18.67 5.87
C LEU A 24 4.93 17.65 5.21
N ALA A 25 5.43 16.47 4.84
CA ALA A 25 4.62 15.40 4.24
C ALA A 25 3.46 15.01 5.16
N VAL A 26 3.73 14.72 6.44
CA VAL A 26 2.69 14.38 7.42
C VAL A 26 1.68 15.51 7.59
N ALA A 27 2.12 16.76 7.69
CA ALA A 27 1.21 17.90 7.82
C ALA A 27 0.28 18.04 6.60
N LEU A 28 0.81 17.88 5.39
CA LEU A 28 0.03 17.95 4.15
C LEU A 28 -0.97 16.78 4.04
N LEU A 29 -0.56 15.56 4.42
CA LEU A 29 -1.45 14.39 4.44
C LEU A 29 -2.60 14.57 5.45
N LEU A 30 -2.33 15.10 6.64
CA LEU A 30 -3.36 15.42 7.63
C LEU A 30 -4.34 16.52 7.16
N MET A 31 -3.85 17.45 6.35
CA MET A 31 -4.66 18.49 5.70
C MET A 31 -5.37 17.97 4.44
N GLN A 32 -5.17 16.70 4.06
CA GLN A 32 -5.69 16.09 2.83
C GLN A 32 -5.22 16.80 1.55
N GLU A 33 -4.09 17.51 1.62
CA GLU A 33 -3.46 18.20 0.50
C GLU A 33 -2.54 17.24 -0.29
N TYR A 34 -3.13 16.16 -0.81
CA TYR A 34 -2.42 15.03 -1.41
C TYR A 34 -1.53 15.41 -2.60
N ASP A 35 -1.96 16.37 -3.41
CA ASP A 35 -1.21 16.87 -4.57
C ASP A 35 0.07 17.61 -4.14
N ARG A 36 0.01 18.32 -3.01
CA ARG A 36 1.19 19.00 -2.44
C ARG A 36 2.08 18.03 -1.68
N ALA A 37 1.50 17.02 -1.04
CA ALA A 37 2.26 15.99 -0.34
C ALA A 37 3.11 15.15 -1.30
N LEU A 38 2.59 14.86 -2.49
CA LEU A 38 3.22 13.96 -3.46
C LEU A 38 4.70 14.27 -3.75
N PRO A 39 5.09 15.49 -4.20
CA PRO A 39 6.50 15.79 -4.49
C PRO A 39 7.39 15.73 -3.24
N VAL A 40 6.85 15.96 -2.05
CA VAL A 40 7.58 15.86 -0.78
C VAL A 40 7.85 14.39 -0.43
N GLN A 41 6.83 13.54 -0.60
CA GLN A 41 6.96 12.09 -0.39
C GLN A 41 7.91 11.45 -1.42
N GLU A 42 7.81 11.81 -2.71
CA GLU A 42 8.73 11.35 -3.75
C GLU A 42 10.18 11.70 -3.41
N ARG A 43 10.42 12.92 -2.90
CA ARG A 43 11.75 13.34 -2.46
C ARG A 43 12.24 12.57 -1.24
N LEU A 44 11.38 12.33 -0.25
CA LEU A 44 11.73 11.53 0.93
C LEU A 44 12.14 10.12 0.55
N VAL A 45 11.37 9.44 -0.31
CA VAL A 45 11.68 8.07 -0.75
C VAL A 45 12.99 8.02 -1.57
N ALA A 46 13.32 9.10 -2.29
CA ALA A 46 14.59 9.21 -3.01
C ALA A 46 15.80 9.43 -2.08
N LEU A 47 15.60 10.12 -0.95
CA LEU A 47 16.65 10.41 0.04
C LEU A 47 16.83 9.28 1.06
N ASP A 48 15.75 8.60 1.45
CA ASP A 48 15.75 7.49 2.39
C ASP A 48 15.29 6.19 1.70
N GLN A 49 16.28 5.33 1.47
CA GLN A 49 16.08 4.09 0.74
C GLN A 49 15.44 2.97 1.58
N GLU A 50 15.33 3.14 2.90
CA GLU A 50 14.89 2.07 3.81
C GLU A 50 13.60 2.40 4.57
N ASP A 51 13.08 3.63 4.47
CA ASP A 51 11.77 3.96 5.05
C ASP A 51 10.62 3.24 4.32
N VAL A 52 10.18 2.12 4.90
CA VAL A 52 9.06 1.31 4.42
C VAL A 52 7.73 2.05 4.56
N GLN A 53 7.53 2.76 5.68
CA GLN A 53 6.27 3.42 5.99
C GLN A 53 6.00 4.56 4.99
N MET A 54 7.01 5.38 4.71
CA MET A 54 6.88 6.45 3.71
C MET A 54 6.62 5.90 2.29
N ARG A 55 7.20 4.74 1.94
CA ARG A 55 6.88 4.05 0.67
C ARG A 55 5.43 3.60 0.62
N VAL A 56 4.90 3.03 1.70
CA VAL A 56 3.48 2.64 1.78
C VAL A 56 2.58 3.86 1.64
N GLU A 57 2.89 4.96 2.33
CA GLU A 57 2.12 6.21 2.23
C GLU A 57 2.18 6.83 0.83
N LEU A 58 3.34 6.82 0.18
CA LEU A 58 3.49 7.27 -1.21
C LEU A 58 2.71 6.37 -2.18
N GLY A 59 2.78 5.05 -2.01
CA GLY A 59 2.01 4.09 -2.77
C GLY A 59 0.50 4.32 -2.67
N PHE A 60 -0.01 4.62 -1.47
CA PHE A 60 -1.40 4.98 -1.27
C PHE A 60 -1.78 6.33 -1.86
N ASN A 61 -0.89 7.33 -1.83
CA ASN A 61 -1.15 8.60 -2.50
C ASN A 61 -1.30 8.39 -4.02
N TYR A 62 -0.36 7.65 -4.62
CA TYR A 62 -0.44 7.27 -6.03
C TYR A 62 -1.74 6.56 -6.40
N LEU A 63 -2.12 5.56 -5.60
CA LEU A 63 -3.27 4.72 -5.87
C LEU A 63 -4.60 5.46 -5.71
N ASN A 64 -4.78 6.16 -4.58
CA ASN A 64 -6.09 6.67 -4.17
C ASN A 64 -6.36 8.11 -4.61
N HIS A 65 -5.31 8.90 -4.83
CA HIS A 65 -5.46 10.34 -5.11
C HIS A 65 -4.95 10.71 -6.50
N GLN A 66 -3.86 10.08 -6.97
CA GLN A 66 -3.23 10.44 -8.23
C GLN A 66 -3.65 9.58 -9.43
N LYS A 67 -4.35 8.46 -9.19
CA LYS A 67 -4.71 7.47 -10.23
C LYS A 67 -3.50 6.94 -11.01
N ARG A 68 -2.36 6.83 -10.33
CA ARG A 68 -1.08 6.35 -10.88
C ARG A 68 -0.81 4.93 -10.35
N ALA A 69 -1.60 3.96 -10.82
CA ALA A 69 -1.57 2.61 -10.27
C ALA A 69 -0.23 1.89 -10.48
N GLU A 70 0.43 2.10 -11.62
CA GLU A 70 1.74 1.51 -11.92
C GLU A 70 2.84 2.05 -11.00
N ASP A 71 2.79 3.34 -10.67
CA ASP A 71 3.73 3.93 -9.70
C ASP A 71 3.48 3.40 -8.28
N ALA A 72 2.22 3.18 -7.92
CA ALA A 72 1.86 2.53 -6.65
C ALA A 72 2.41 1.09 -6.60
N VAL A 73 2.25 0.31 -7.67
CA VAL A 73 2.81 -1.05 -7.77
C VAL A 73 4.33 -1.04 -7.55
N ARG A 74 5.04 -0.10 -8.18
CA ARG A 74 6.49 0.01 -8.04
C ARG A 74 6.90 0.27 -6.59
N VAL A 75 6.36 1.32 -5.97
CA VAL A 75 6.77 1.72 -4.61
C VAL A 75 6.30 0.73 -3.54
N LEU A 76 5.11 0.15 -3.68
CA LEU A 76 4.66 -0.92 -2.78
C LEU A 76 5.45 -2.21 -2.98
N GLY A 77 5.92 -2.49 -4.20
CA GLY A 77 6.84 -3.59 -4.48
C GLY A 77 8.19 -3.44 -3.76
N GLU A 78 8.75 -2.22 -3.78
CA GLU A 78 9.93 -1.88 -2.99
C GLU A 78 9.67 -2.07 -1.48
N ALA A 79 8.53 -1.59 -0.97
CA ALA A 79 8.13 -1.78 0.43
C ALA A 79 8.05 -3.27 0.81
N THR A 80 7.46 -4.12 -0.04
CA THR A 80 7.41 -5.58 0.21
C THR A 80 8.77 -6.26 0.13
N THR A 81 9.73 -5.69 -0.59
CA THR A 81 11.10 -6.22 -0.65
C THR A 81 11.87 -5.91 0.64
N LEU A 82 11.65 -4.71 1.20
CA LEU A 82 12.26 -4.28 2.46
C LEU A 82 11.62 -4.96 3.68
N ASP A 83 10.29 -5.08 3.69
CA ASP A 83 9.53 -5.70 4.76
C ASP A 83 8.40 -6.60 4.21
N PRO A 84 8.66 -7.90 4.03
CA PRO A 84 7.76 -8.84 3.36
C PRO A 84 6.64 -9.35 4.28
N THR A 85 5.79 -8.46 4.78
CA THR A 85 4.61 -8.84 5.56
C THR A 85 3.40 -9.13 4.66
N ALA A 86 2.47 -9.96 5.14
CA ALA A 86 1.20 -10.19 4.44
C ALA A 86 0.38 -8.89 4.24
N GLN A 87 0.50 -7.94 5.15
CA GLN A 87 -0.11 -6.61 5.03
C GLN A 87 0.47 -5.84 3.84
N HIS A 88 1.79 -5.73 3.74
CA HIS A 88 2.44 -5.03 2.61
C HIS A 88 2.15 -5.75 1.28
N MET A 89 2.18 -7.08 1.25
CA MET A 89 1.82 -7.86 0.07
C MET A 89 0.37 -7.62 -0.34
N THR A 90 -0.55 -7.49 0.62
CA THR A 90 -1.95 -7.15 0.33
C THR A 90 -2.07 -5.74 -0.26
N PHE A 91 -1.29 -4.76 0.22
CA PHE A 91 -1.27 -3.42 -0.37
C PHE A 91 -0.73 -3.44 -1.80
N LEU A 92 0.36 -4.17 -2.05
CA LEU A 92 0.90 -4.36 -3.40
C LEU A 92 -0.14 -5.00 -4.33
N ALA A 93 -0.80 -6.07 -3.89
CA ALA A 93 -1.83 -6.73 -4.68
C ALA A 93 -3.00 -5.78 -5.01
N GLN A 94 -3.33 -4.85 -4.10
CA GLN A 94 -4.39 -3.86 -4.35
C GLN A 94 -4.01 -2.93 -5.49
N ALA A 95 -2.76 -2.46 -5.51
CA ALA A 95 -2.23 -1.66 -6.60
C ALA A 95 -2.14 -2.46 -7.91
N GLN A 96 -1.76 -3.75 -7.84
CA GLN A 96 -1.72 -4.64 -9.01
C GLN A 96 -3.11 -4.81 -9.64
N VAL A 97 -4.15 -5.04 -8.84
CA VAL A 97 -5.54 -5.08 -9.33
C VAL A 97 -5.92 -3.75 -9.99
N ALA A 98 -5.61 -2.61 -9.36
CA ALA A 98 -5.93 -1.30 -9.92
C ALA A 98 -5.19 -0.99 -11.23
N SER A 99 -3.97 -1.53 -11.41
CA SER A 99 -3.21 -1.46 -12.66
C SER A 99 -3.70 -2.43 -13.74
N GLY A 100 -4.62 -3.34 -13.40
CA GLY A 100 -5.12 -4.38 -14.29
C GLY A 100 -4.28 -5.66 -14.33
N ASP A 101 -3.16 -5.74 -13.61
CA ASP A 101 -2.35 -6.95 -13.47
C ASP A 101 -2.92 -7.90 -12.40
N THR A 102 -4.11 -8.43 -12.70
CA THR A 102 -4.82 -9.38 -11.82
C THR A 102 -4.07 -10.70 -11.63
N ARG A 103 -3.21 -11.09 -12.58
CA ARG A 103 -2.39 -12.30 -12.46
C ARG A 103 -1.34 -12.15 -11.38
N SER A 104 -0.59 -11.05 -11.39
CA SER A 104 0.39 -10.77 -10.34
C SER A 104 -0.31 -10.55 -8.99
N ALA A 105 -1.46 -9.88 -8.97
CA ALA A 105 -2.26 -9.71 -7.75
C ALA A 105 -2.63 -11.04 -7.10
N GLU A 106 -3.12 -12.03 -7.87
CA GLU A 106 -3.45 -13.35 -7.34
C GLU A 106 -2.22 -14.05 -6.76
N ALA A 107 -1.09 -14.03 -7.48
CA ALA A 107 0.15 -14.64 -7.00
C ALA A 107 0.65 -14.00 -5.70
N THR A 108 0.63 -12.66 -5.64
CA THR A 108 1.01 -11.89 -4.44
C THR A 108 0.09 -12.22 -3.25
N LEU A 109 -1.22 -12.32 -3.47
CA LEU A 109 -2.18 -12.64 -2.39
C LEU A 109 -2.05 -14.07 -1.88
N ARG A 110 -1.79 -15.04 -2.77
CA ARG A 110 -1.50 -16.41 -2.35
C ARG A 110 -0.26 -16.45 -1.46
N HIS A 111 0.79 -15.73 -1.85
CA HIS A 111 1.98 -15.60 -1.02
C HIS A 111 1.68 -14.90 0.32
N ALA A 112 0.85 -13.85 0.33
CA ALA A 112 0.44 -13.18 1.55
C ALA A 112 -0.31 -14.11 2.52
N VAL A 113 -1.16 -15.00 2.00
CA VAL A 113 -1.85 -16.05 2.79
C VAL A 113 -0.86 -17.06 3.39
N ASP A 114 0.21 -17.38 2.67
CA ASP A 114 1.24 -18.30 3.16
C ASP A 114 2.15 -17.64 4.22
N VAL A 115 2.47 -16.35 4.05
CA VAL A 115 3.29 -15.57 4.99
C VAL A 115 2.60 -15.33 6.32
N ASP A 116 1.34 -14.91 6.30
CA ASP A 116 0.52 -14.78 7.51
C ASP A 116 -0.86 -15.39 7.28
N PRO A 117 -1.04 -16.66 7.68
CA PRO A 117 -2.32 -17.33 7.60
C PRO A 117 -3.44 -16.68 8.44
N GLY A 118 -3.11 -15.79 9.37
CA GLY A 118 -4.04 -15.04 10.22
C GLY A 118 -4.48 -13.69 9.65
N TYR A 119 -3.86 -13.21 8.57
CA TYR A 119 -4.20 -11.92 7.99
C TYR A 119 -5.43 -12.01 7.07
N GLY A 120 -6.62 -11.88 7.67
CA GLY A 120 -7.91 -12.06 6.99
C GLY A 120 -8.11 -11.24 5.72
N ARG A 121 -7.52 -10.04 5.63
CA ARG A 121 -7.65 -9.17 4.45
C ARG A 121 -7.05 -9.81 3.19
N SER A 122 -5.99 -10.62 3.29
CA SER A 122 -5.44 -11.38 2.15
C SER A 122 -6.49 -12.32 1.55
N TYR A 123 -7.23 -13.04 2.41
CA TYR A 123 -8.26 -13.98 1.97
C TYR A 123 -9.45 -13.26 1.33
N SER A 124 -9.91 -12.16 1.93
CA SER A 124 -11.01 -11.35 1.38
C SER A 124 -10.67 -10.82 -0.01
N MET A 125 -9.45 -10.32 -0.19
CA MET A 125 -9.06 -9.76 -1.48
C MET A 125 -8.82 -10.85 -2.52
N LEU A 126 -8.26 -12.00 -2.12
CA LEU A 126 -8.06 -13.15 -3.01
C LEU A 126 -9.39 -13.76 -3.45
N SER A 127 -10.34 -13.95 -2.53
CA SER A 127 -11.66 -14.49 -2.86
C SER A 127 -12.43 -13.55 -3.77
N GLY A 128 -12.41 -12.23 -3.51
CA GLY A 128 -12.99 -11.21 -4.38
C GLY A 128 -12.41 -11.25 -5.80
N LEU A 129 -11.08 -11.28 -5.91
CA LEU A 129 -10.38 -11.37 -7.20
C LEU A 129 -10.76 -12.64 -7.99
N LEU A 130 -10.92 -13.78 -7.30
CA LEU A 130 -11.32 -15.05 -7.92
C LEU A 130 -12.80 -15.03 -8.36
N VAL A 131 -13.69 -14.39 -7.59
CA VAL A 131 -15.10 -14.20 -7.98
C VAL A 131 -15.20 -13.33 -9.24
N ASP A 132 -14.47 -12.22 -9.30
CA ASP A 132 -14.45 -11.33 -10.47
C ASP A 132 -13.91 -12.05 -11.72
N ALA A 133 -13.01 -13.01 -11.53
CA ALA A 133 -12.51 -13.89 -12.59
C ALA A 133 -13.45 -15.06 -12.95
N GLY A 134 -14.62 -15.19 -12.31
CA GLY A 134 -15.57 -16.29 -12.52
C GLY A 134 -15.16 -17.62 -11.87
N ARG A 135 -14.07 -17.63 -11.09
CA ARG A 135 -13.50 -18.82 -10.43
C ARG A 135 -14.12 -19.02 -9.04
N VAL A 136 -15.44 -19.10 -8.99
CA VAL A 136 -16.23 -19.14 -7.74
C VAL A 136 -15.85 -20.34 -6.85
N GLN A 137 -15.52 -21.49 -7.43
CA GLN A 137 -15.10 -22.67 -6.67
C GLN A 137 -13.76 -22.44 -5.94
N ASP A 138 -12.81 -21.78 -6.60
CA ASP A 138 -11.52 -21.44 -5.99
C ASP A 138 -11.71 -20.39 -4.89
N ALA A 139 -12.60 -19.40 -5.10
CA ALA A 139 -12.93 -18.40 -4.10
C ALA A 139 -13.54 -19.04 -2.83
N SER A 140 -14.46 -19.99 -3.01
CA SER A 140 -15.05 -20.75 -1.90
C SER A 140 -13.99 -21.56 -1.15
N ALA A 141 -13.06 -22.21 -1.86
CA ALA A 141 -11.96 -22.93 -1.23
C ALA A 141 -11.05 -22.01 -0.38
N VAL A 142 -10.77 -20.79 -0.86
CA VAL A 142 -10.00 -19.78 -0.10
C VAL A 142 -10.74 -19.35 1.17
N LEU A 143 -12.05 -19.14 1.11
CA LEU A 143 -12.86 -18.76 2.27
C LEU A 143 -12.96 -19.89 3.30
N LEU A 144 -13.20 -21.13 2.86
CA LEU A 144 -13.20 -22.30 3.74
C LEU A 144 -11.84 -22.50 4.42
N LEU A 145 -10.73 -22.22 3.71
CA LEU A 145 -9.40 -22.25 4.29
C LEU A 145 -9.23 -21.18 5.39
N ALA A 146 -9.76 -19.98 5.19
CA ALA A 146 -9.77 -18.93 6.22
C ALA A 146 -10.58 -19.34 7.45
N GLU A 147 -11.76 -19.92 7.24
CA GLU A 147 -12.62 -20.43 8.33
C GLU A 147 -11.96 -21.56 9.11
N ALA A 148 -11.31 -22.51 8.43
CA ALA A 148 -10.57 -23.59 9.06
C ALA A 148 -9.41 -23.07 9.94
N ARG A 149 -8.93 -21.85 9.66
CA ARG A 149 -7.92 -21.12 10.44
C ARG A 149 -8.52 -20.21 11.51
N GLY A 150 -9.84 -20.27 11.72
CA GLY A 150 -10.56 -19.51 12.74
C GLY A 150 -10.83 -18.05 12.37
N LEU A 151 -10.64 -17.67 11.11
CA LEU A 151 -10.93 -16.32 10.62
C LEU A 151 -12.39 -16.21 10.20
N GLN A 152 -13.05 -15.11 10.59
CA GLN A 152 -14.37 -14.76 10.09
C GLN A 152 -14.20 -13.78 8.92
N ILE A 153 -14.46 -14.26 7.71
CA ILE A 153 -14.40 -13.45 6.49
C ILE A 153 -15.82 -13.31 5.92
N GLU A 154 -16.24 -12.08 5.62
CA GLU A 154 -17.53 -11.83 4.98
C GLU A 154 -17.58 -12.52 3.60
N GLY A 155 -18.61 -13.33 3.35
CA GLY A 155 -18.81 -14.08 2.10
C GLY A 155 -18.66 -15.60 2.20
N ALA A 156 -18.29 -16.15 3.35
CA ALA A 156 -18.07 -17.59 3.53
C ALA A 156 -19.34 -18.44 3.79
N ARG A 157 -20.54 -17.93 3.47
CA ARG A 157 -21.83 -18.62 3.75
C ARG A 157 -22.61 -18.97 2.49
#